data_AF-A0A3B8X1G5-F1
#
_entry.id   AF-A0A3B8X1G5-F1
#
_cell.length_a   1.000
_cell.length_b   1.000
_cell.length_c   1.000
_cell.angle_alpha   90.00
_cell.angle_beta   90.00
_cell.angle_gamma   90.00
#
_symmetry.space_group_name_H-M   'P 1'
#
loop_
_entity.id
_entity.type
_entity.pdbx_description
1 polymer ?
#
loop_
_entity_poly.entity_id
_entity_poly.type
_entity_poly.pdbx_seq_one_letter_code
_entity_poly.pdbx_strand_id
1 'polypeptide(L)'
;MSTFMLEKALWDLGDDPHKLEAYKKDPAGFLGHYVLTDRERNQVINLDVSEMAEDGVSTLLTLMVYIMMRGTESFPDYLRDMGQAIPA
;
A
#
# COMPACT_ATOMS: atom_id res chain seq x y z
N MET A 1 4.26 14.74 -8.74
CA MET A 1 2.92 14.43 -9.31
C MET A 1 2.02 14.05 -8.14
N SER A 2 0.72 14.34 -8.18
CA SER A 2 -0.16 14.07 -7.04
C SER A 2 -0.37 12.57 -6.88
N THR A 3 0.07 12.01 -5.74
CA THR A 3 -0.16 10.63 -5.26
C THR A 3 -1.63 10.28 -5.00
N PHE A 4 -2.55 11.15 -5.40
CA PHE A 4 -3.98 11.03 -5.18
C PHE A 4 -4.58 9.73 -5.74
N MET A 5 -4.11 9.28 -6.91
CA MET A 5 -4.60 8.01 -7.50
C MET A 5 -4.10 6.79 -6.72
N LEU A 6 -2.87 6.86 -6.21
CA LEU A 6 -2.28 5.83 -5.35
C LEU A 6 -3.01 5.75 -4.01
N GLU A 7 -3.25 6.90 -3.35
CA GLU A 7 -4.06 6.96 -2.13
C GLU A 7 -5.47 6.43 -2.36
N LYS A 8 -6.10 6.77 -3.49
CA LYS A 8 -7.43 6.27 -3.82
C LYS A 8 -7.45 4.75 -4.02
N ALA A 9 -6.44 4.20 -4.68
CA ALA A 9 -6.30 2.74 -4.84
C ALA A 9 -6.14 2.04 -3.48
N LEU A 10 -5.30 2.59 -2.59
CA LEU A 10 -5.09 2.07 -1.24
C LEU A 10 -6.36 2.19 -0.37
N TRP A 11 -7.08 3.31 -0.48
CA TRP A 11 -8.34 3.50 0.20
C TRP A 11 -9.40 2.50 -0.26
N ASP A 12 -9.50 2.27 -1.58
CA ASP A 12 -10.41 1.28 -2.15
C ASP A 12 -10.11 -0.15 -1.67
N LEU A 13 -8.84 -0.49 -1.44
CA LEU A 13 -8.45 -1.77 -0.84
C LEU A 13 -8.92 -1.91 0.61
N GLY A 14 -8.99 -0.80 1.35
CA GLY A 14 -9.44 -0.78 2.73
C GLY A 14 -10.94 -0.60 2.93
N ASP A 15 -11.63 -0.01 1.95
CA ASP A 15 -13.08 0.24 1.98
C ASP A 15 -13.88 -1.02 1.61
N ASP A 16 -13.40 -1.81 0.63
CA ASP A 16 -14.14 -2.96 0.11
C ASP A 16 -13.31 -4.26 0.14
N PRO A 17 -13.70 -5.27 0.95
CA PRO A 17 -13.02 -6.56 0.98
C PRO A 17 -13.08 -7.32 -0.36
N HIS A 18 -14.06 -7.06 -1.23
CA HIS A 18 -14.09 -7.64 -2.57
C HIS A 18 -12.96 -7.12 -3.46
N LYS A 19 -12.59 -5.84 -3.31
CA LYS A 19 -11.44 -5.24 -4.02
C LYS A 19 -10.13 -5.78 -3.50
N LEU A 20 -10.03 -6.02 -2.20
CA LEU A 20 -8.86 -6.68 -1.60
C LEU A 20 -8.67 -8.10 -2.16
N GLU A 21 -9.73 -8.89 -2.27
CA GLU A 21 -9.66 -10.23 -2.86
C GLU A 21 -9.32 -10.19 -4.37
N ALA A 22 -9.87 -9.22 -5.10
CA ALA A 22 -9.50 -8.99 -6.50
C ALA A 22 -8.02 -8.62 -6.64
N TYR A 23 -7.50 -7.76 -5.76
CA TYR A 23 -6.09 -7.40 -5.71
C TYR A 23 -5.20 -8.59 -5.35
N LYS A 24 -5.57 -9.41 -4.36
CA LYS A 24 -4.81 -10.62 -4.00
C LYS A 24 -4.73 -11.62 -5.16
N LYS A 25 -5.78 -11.67 -5.99
CA LYS A 25 -5.85 -12.56 -7.15
C LYS A 25 -5.06 -12.03 -8.35
N ASP A 26 -5.18 -10.73 -8.64
CA ASP A 26 -4.46 -10.07 -9.73
C ASP A 26 -4.18 -8.59 -9.38
N PRO A 27 -3.06 -8.31 -8.69
CA PRO A 27 -2.74 -6.96 -8.24
C PRO A 27 -2.39 -6.05 -9.43
N ALA A 28 -1.76 -6.58 -10.47
CA ALA A 28 -1.42 -5.82 -11.68
C ALA A 28 -2.67 -5.44 -12.48
N GLY A 29 -3.64 -6.36 -12.61
CA GLY A 29 -4.92 -6.10 -13.24
C GLY A 29 -5.76 -5.10 -12.47
N PHE A 30 -5.83 -5.21 -11.14
CA PHE A 30 -6.54 -4.25 -10.27
C PHE A 30 -5.97 -2.83 -10.42
N LEU A 31 -4.64 -2.70 -10.33
CA LEU A 31 -3.94 -1.42 -10.51
C LEU A 31 -4.03 -0.88 -11.96
N GLY A 32 -4.46 -1.71 -12.91
CA GLY A 32 -4.83 -1.32 -14.27
C GLY A 32 -6.01 -0.37 -14.36
N HIS A 33 -6.89 -0.36 -13.35
CA HIS A 33 -8.04 0.54 -13.30
C HIS A 33 -7.70 1.96 -12.82
N TYR A 34 -6.49 2.16 -12.30
CA TYR A 34 -6.02 3.43 -11.78
C TYR A 34 -4.96 4.02 -12.70
N VAL A 35 -4.93 5.35 -12.82
CA VAL A 35 -3.92 6.08 -13.58
C VAL A 35 -2.66 6.21 -12.71
N LEU A 36 -1.95 5.09 -12.55
CA LEU A 36 -0.69 4.98 -11.81
C LEU A 36 0.47 4.93 -12.80
N THR A 37 1.58 5.55 -12.40
CA THR A 37 2.86 5.36 -13.07
C THR A 37 3.39 3.94 -12.80
N ASP A 38 4.33 3.47 -13.63
CA ASP A 38 4.97 2.17 -13.41
C ASP A 38 5.66 2.10 -12.04
N ARG A 39 6.17 3.23 -11.54
CA ARG A 39 6.75 3.32 -10.19
C ARG A 39 5.70 3.10 -9.11
N GLU A 40 4.60 3.85 -9.15
CA GLU A 40 3.50 3.70 -8.18
C GLU A 40 2.88 2.30 -8.20
N ARG A 41 2.77 1.70 -9.40
CA ARG A 41 2.30 0.32 -9.52
C ARG A 41 3.27 -0.66 -8.85
N ASN A 42 4.57 -0.53 -9.10
CA ASN A 42 5.57 -1.39 -8.48
C ASN A 42 5.60 -1.22 -6.96
N GLN A 43 5.46 0.00 -6.45
CA GLN A 43 5.38 0.26 -5.01
C GLN A 43 4.25 -0.55 -4.37
N VAL A 44 3.05 -0.51 -4.94
CA VAL A 44 1.89 -1.24 -4.38
C VAL A 44 2.09 -2.76 -4.48
N ILE A 45 2.55 -3.25 -5.65
CA ILE A 45 2.78 -4.69 -5.88
C ILE A 45 3.82 -5.27 -4.92
N ASN A 46 4.94 -4.55 -4.72
CA ASN A 46 6.01 -4.96 -3.82
C ASN A 46 5.71 -4.62 -2.35
N LEU A 47 4.66 -3.85 -2.11
CA LEU A 47 4.29 -3.33 -0.79
C LEU A 47 5.40 -2.44 -0.17
N ASP A 48 6.07 -1.63 -1.01
CA ASP A 48 7.14 -0.71 -0.62
C ASP A 48 6.59 0.53 0.12
N VAL A 49 6.17 0.32 1.37
CA VAL A 49 5.52 1.35 2.20
C VAL A 49 6.41 2.55 2.51
N SER A 50 7.74 2.38 2.52
CA SER A 50 8.70 3.47 2.69
C SER A 50 8.67 4.42 1.51
N GLU A 51 8.79 3.89 0.29
CA GLU A 51 8.79 4.71 -0.93
C GLU A 51 7.42 5.40 -1.14
N MET A 52 6.31 4.71 -0.81
CA MET A 52 4.98 5.32 -0.81
C MET A 52 4.88 6.51 0.16
N ALA A 53 5.44 6.37 1.37
CA ALA A 53 5.44 7.46 2.35
C ALA A 53 6.34 8.63 1.92
N GLU A 54 7.49 8.36 1.32
CA GLU A 54 8.36 9.40 0.74
C GLU A 54 7.68 10.17 -0.39
N ASP A 55 6.82 9.50 -1.16
CA ASP A 55 6.01 10.11 -2.21
C ASP A 55 4.83 10.92 -1.68
N GLY A 56 4.61 10.93 -0.37
CA GLY A 56 3.57 11.72 0.29
C GLY A 56 2.22 11.01 0.38
N VAL A 57 2.19 9.68 0.20
CA VAL A 57 0.99 8.86 0.49
C VAL A 57 0.74 8.86 2.00
N SER A 58 -0.53 8.92 2.40
CA SER A 58 -0.89 8.79 3.81
C SER A 58 -0.32 7.52 4.47
N THR A 59 0.48 7.73 5.52
CA THR A 59 1.06 6.66 6.35
C THR A 59 -0.02 5.76 6.96
N LEU A 60 -1.20 6.32 7.26
CA LEU A 60 -2.33 5.53 7.77
C LEU A 60 -2.88 4.56 6.70
N LEU A 61 -2.96 4.99 5.44
CA LEU A 61 -3.42 4.13 4.34
C LEU A 61 -2.44 2.99 4.06
N THR A 62 -1.14 3.31 3.99
CA THR A 62 -0.09 2.29 3.80
C THR A 62 -0.09 1.29 4.95
N LEU A 63 -0.25 1.74 6.20
CA LEU A 63 -0.37 0.86 7.36
C LEU A 63 -1.61 -0.04 7.29
N MET A 64 -2.77 0.51 6.95
CA MET A 64 -4.02 -0.26 6.82
C MET A 64 -3.88 -1.37 5.79
N VAL A 65 -3.37 -1.05 4.60
CA VAL A 65 -3.15 -2.03 3.52
C VAL A 65 -2.11 -3.06 3.95
N TYR A 66 -1.03 -2.66 4.62
CA TYR A 66 -0.02 -3.59 5.12
C TYR A 66 -0.60 -4.60 6.12
N ILE A 67 -1.40 -4.13 7.08
CA ILE A 67 -2.10 -4.97 8.06
C ILE A 67 -3.13 -5.88 7.37
N MET A 68 -3.85 -5.40 6.36
CA MET A 68 -4.81 -6.24 5.62
C MET A 68 -4.14 -7.33 4.78
N MET A 69 -2.94 -7.08 4.27
CA MET A 69 -2.15 -8.05 3.49
C MET A 69 -1.46 -9.09 4.38
N ARG A 70 -0.81 -8.64 5.46
CA ARG A 70 0.07 -9.47 6.28
C ARG A 70 -0.51 -9.87 7.64
N GLY A 71 -1.54 -9.17 8.11
CA GLY A 71 -2.16 -9.37 9.43
C GLY A 71 -1.82 -8.26 10.42
N THR A 72 -2.57 -8.17 11.52
CA THR A 72 -2.38 -7.15 12.58
C THR A 72 -1.07 -7.34 13.35
N GLU A 73 -0.50 -8.55 13.34
CA GLU A 73 0.81 -8.87 13.95
C GLU A 73 2.00 -8.24 13.23
N SER A 74 1.80 -7.77 11.99
CA SER A 74 2.84 -7.24 11.11
C SER A 74 3.19 -5.77 11.36
N PHE A 75 2.57 -5.13 12.37
CA PHE A 75 2.85 -3.74 12.74
C PHE A 75 4.34 -3.46 13.01
N PRO A 76 5.10 -4.33 13.73
CA PRO A 76 6.53 -4.13 13.92
C PRO A 76 7.32 -4.24 12.60
N ASP A 77 6.90 -5.11 11.68
CA ASP A 77 7.53 -5.26 10.37
C ASP A 77 7.28 -4.04 9.49
N TYR A 78 6.08 -3.45 9.56
CA TYR A 78 5.78 -2.17 8.89
C TYR A 78 6.71 -1.05 9.36
N LEU A 79 6.94 -0.92 10.67
CA LEU A 79 7.86 0.08 11.21
C LEU A 79 9.30 -0.15 10.73
N ARG A 80 9.72 -1.41 10.67
CA ARG A 80 11.04 -1.79 10.13
C ARG A 80 11.15 -1.44 8.64
N ASP A 81 10.14 -1.77 7.85
CA ASP A 81 10.08 -1.51 6.41
C ASP A 81 10.00 -0.01 6.10
N MET A 82 9.36 0.80 6.97
CA MET A 82 9.40 2.27 6.89
C MET A 82 10.79 2.86 7.21
N GLY A 83 11.77 2.06 7.61
CA GLY A 83 13.07 2.55 8.06
C GLY A 83 13.00 3.34 9.38
N GLN A 84 11.86 3.30 10.07
CA GLN A 84 11.73 3.82 11.43
C GLN A 84 12.45 2.83 12.34
N ALA A 85 13.70 3.14 12.69
CA ALA A 85 14.46 2.34 13.64
C ALA A 85 13.59 2.09 14.88
N ILE A 86 13.21 0.83 15.12
CA ILE A 86 12.58 0.44 16.38
C ILE A 86 13.67 0.64 17.43
N PRO A 87 13.55 1.61 18.36
CA PRO A 87 14.49 1.69 19.45
C PRO A 87 14.39 0.39 20.25
N ALA A 88 15.54 -0.27 20.42
CA ALA A 88 15.71 -1.53 21.11
C ALA A 88 15.26 -1.48 22.58
#